data_AF-A0A7V1HYT2-F1
#
_entry.id   AF-A0A7V1HYT2-F1
#
_cell.length_a   1.000
_cell.length_b   1.000
_cell.length_c   1.000
_cell.angle_alpha   90.00
_cell.angle_beta   90.00
_cell.angle_gamma   90.00
#
_symmetry.space_group_name_H-M   'P 1'
#
loop_
_entity.id
_entity.type
_entity.pdbx_description
1 polymer ?
#
loop_
_entity_poly.entity_id
_entity_poly.type
_entity_poly.pdbx_seq_one_letter_code
_entity_poly.pdbx_strand_id
1 'polypeptide(L)' 'MYILGISAFYHDSASALIKDGEIVAAAQEERFTRKKHDSD' A
#
# COMPACT_ATOMS: atom_id res chain seq x y z
N MET A 1 -18.04 4.97 -4.68
CA MET A 1 -17.52 4.86 -3.30
C MET A 1 -16.03 4.59 -3.35
N TYR A 2 -15.24 5.31 -2.55
CA TYR A 2 -13.79 5.08 -2.44
C TYR A 2 -13.48 4.35 -1.14
N ILE A 3 -12.59 3.36 -1.21
CA ILE A 3 -12.10 2.59 -0.06
C ILE A 3 -10.58 2.62 -0.11
N LEU A 4 -9.95 3.06 0.99
CA LEU A 4 -8.50 3.01 1.17
C LEU A 4 -8.15 1.85 2.10
N GLY A 5 -7.47 0.84 1.56
CA GLY A 5 -6.87 -0.23 2.33
C GLY A 5 -5.45 0.14 2.73
N ILE A 6 -5.10 -0.06 4.01
CA ILE A 6 -3.78 0.19 4.56
C ILE A 6 -3.29 -1.09 5.23
N SER A 7 -2.07 -1.50 4.89
CA SER A 7 -1.32 -2.55 5.59
C SER A 7 -0.10 -1.90 6.23
N ALA A 8 -0.02 -1.97 7.56
CA ALA A 8 1.06 -1.37 8.34
C ALA A 8 1.32 -2.19 9.63
N PHE A 9 2.50 -1.99 10.25
CA PHE A 9 2.92 -2.52 11.57
C PHE A 9 3.22 -4.02 11.70
N TYR A 10 3.23 -4.79 10.60
CA TYR A 10 3.54 -6.23 10.63
C TYR A 10 4.47 -6.70 9.51
N HIS A 11 4.47 -6.00 8.36
CA HIS A 11 5.29 -6.24 7.17
C HIS A 11 5.57 -4.91 6.46
N ASP A 12 6.32 -4.96 5.35
CA ASP A 12 6.52 -3.85 4.41
C ASP A 12 5.19 -3.11 4.17
N SER A 13 5.13 -1.82 4.49
CA SER A 13 3.85 -1.10 4.46
C SER A 13 3.33 -0.99 3.03
N ALA A 14 2.01 -1.04 2.87
CA ALA A 14 1.38 -0.94 1.58
C ALA A 14 0.01 -0.28 1.67
N SER A 15 -0.46 0.27 0.55
CA SER A 15 -1.81 0.80 0.43
C SER A 15 -2.44 0.47 -0.93
N ALA A 16 -3.76 0.33 -0.95
CA ALA A 16 -4.55 0.15 -2.15
C ALA A 16 -5.80 1.03 -2.11
N LEU A 17 -6.10 1.69 -3.23
CA LEU A 17 -7.29 2.49 -3.42
C LEU A 17 -8.25 1.74 -4.35
N ILE A 18 -9.47 1.53 -3.87
CA ILE A 18 -10.55 0.89 -4.61
C ILE A 18 -11.64 1.93 -4.88
N LYS A 19 -12.16 1.94 -6.10
CA LYS A 19 -13.31 2.73 -6.50
C LYS A 19 -14.37 1.81 -7.09
N ASP A 20 -15.54 1.76 -6.44
CA ASP A 20 -16.70 1.00 -6.94
C ASP A 20 -16.41 -0.48 -7.24
N GLY A 21 -15.56 -1.11 -6.41
CA GLY A 21 -15.14 -2.51 -6.55
C GLY A 21 -13.89 -2.73 -7.40
N GLU A 22 -13.41 -1.71 -8.10
CA GLU A 22 -12.22 -1.77 -8.97
C GLU A 22 -10.99 -1.18 -8.31
N ILE A 23 -9.82 -1.81 -8.50
CA ILE A 23 -8.54 -1.27 -8.02
C ILE A 23 -8.10 -0.16 -8.95
N VAL A 24 -7.91 1.05 -8.40
CA VAL A 24 -7.46 2.22 -9.17
C VAL A 24 -6.01 2.61 -8.88
N ALA A 25 -5.50 2.26 -7.70
CA ALA A 25 -4.09 2.45 -7.35
C ALA A 25 -3.66 1.44 -6.29
N ALA A 26 -2.40 1.02 -6.35
CA ALA A 26 -1.75 0.22 -5.31
C ALA A 26 -0.28 0.62 -5.22
N ALA A 27 0.26 0.70 -4.01
CA ALA A 27 1.65 1.07 -3.80
C ALA A 27 2.24 0.38 -2.57
N GLN A 28 3.54 0.07 -2.64
CA GLN A 28 4.35 -0.47 -1.56
C GLN A 28 5.37 0.57 -1.10
N GLU A 29 5.63 0.65 0.21
CA GLU A 29 6.54 1.61 0.83
C GLU A 29 7.97 1.51 0.26
N GLU A 30 8.49 0.30 0.07
CA GLU A 30 9.81 0.05 -0.53
C GLU A 30 10.02 0.73 -1.90
N ARG A 31 8.95 1.00 -2.67
CA ARG A 31 9.05 1.70 -3.96
C ARG A 31 9.30 3.19 -3.80
N PHE A 32 8.90 3.76 -2.67
CA PHE A 32 9.17 5.15 -2.31
C PHE A 32 10.50 5.31 -1.59
N THR A 33 10.78 4.44 -0.61
CA THR A 33 12.03 4.49 0.17
C THR A 33 13.24 3.98 -0.61
N ARG A 34 13.00 3.16 -1.65
CA ARG A 34 14.00 2.43 -2.44
C ARG A 34 14.90 1.52 -1.61
N LYS A 35 14.46 1.17 -0.40
CA LYS A 35 15.07 0.14 0.43
C LYS A 35 14.27 -1.13 0.26
N LYS A 36 14.92 -2.21 -0.16
CA LYS A 36 14.27 -3.53 -0.23
C LYS A 36 14.05 -4.07 1.18
N HIS A 37 12.86 -4.61 1.44
CA HIS A 37 12.49 -5.22 2.72
C HIS A 37 12.55 -4.21 3.88
N ASP A 38 11.96 -3.03 3.68
CA ASP A 38 11.91 -2.04 4.76
C ASP A 38 11.14 -2.66 5.94
N SER A 39 11.81 -2.73 7.09
CA SER A 39 11.33 -3.43 8.29
C SER A 39 10.98 -2.46 9.42
N ASP A 40 11.22 -1.17 9.20
CA ASP A 40 11.10 -0.08 10.17
C ASP A 40 9.71 0.57 10.15
#